data_AF-A0A2T2N5B4-F1
#
_entry.id   AF-A0A2T2N5B4-F1
#
_cell.length_a   1.000
_cell.length_b   1.000
_cell.length_c   1.000
_cell.angle_alpha   90.00
_cell.angle_beta   90.00
_cell.angle_gamma   90.00
#
_symmetry.space_group_name_H-M   'P 1'
#
loop_
_entity.id
_entity.type
_entity.pdbx_description
1 polymer ?
#
loop_
_entity_poly.entity_id
_entity_poly.type
_entity_poly.pdbx_seq_one_letter_code
_entity_poly.pdbx_strand_id
1 'polypeptide(L)'
;MDQVFGSNPSDPNQRFAQTFSPPAHPDSMSAGQIAPDMDLTQMDDDNLDAELFGIEGSPNGLADSYPTPATNFSDIDALFSDGKPDDVGAFDAAPTNGVTTADDDAHVQDTTATVNNAPAAPVAAAATDPRIPDLTQAHITTVPHLTSLYETYAAGYADPTTPPEEHLRRAETLARALLSHYYPASQGFTIAQHAYEVSAPYGMAWELRTPRPKNDPFNYIPAIHSIPPHLVSGYCVFKNYLMTDGTWLPFPHTYVAIAIDTLKNYHDWVPVSKEGCAHRGDVLAYSLGVTAEIAKGYGFLIVGPRVEAYKYDANDGRMPIRQWAKSHEGGKWAVDMRYGGVGELDRLVKDVLPETVRYKNTVFGEGVKF
;
A
#
# COMPACT_ATOMS: atom_id res chain seq x y z
N MET A 1 43.26 54.96 -35.44
CA MET A 1 43.95 53.87 -34.74
C MET A 1 43.60 54.04 -33.28
N ASP A 2 42.75 53.15 -32.77
CA ASP A 2 42.80 52.58 -31.42
C ASP A 2 41.51 51.78 -31.18
N GLN A 3 41.70 50.47 -31.04
CA GLN A 3 40.72 49.49 -30.55
C GLN A 3 40.93 49.36 -29.04
N VAL A 4 39.87 49.29 -28.22
CA VAL A 4 39.78 48.44 -27.02
C VAL A 4 38.30 48.12 -26.70
N PHE A 5 38.02 46.81 -26.60
CA PHE A 5 36.96 46.02 -25.92
C PHE A 5 35.88 46.75 -25.09
N GLY A 6 34.59 46.37 -25.03
CA GLY A 6 33.94 45.10 -25.33
C GLY A 6 33.54 44.37 -24.03
N SER A 7 32.35 44.63 -23.47
CA SER A 7 31.73 43.80 -22.43
C SER A 7 30.20 43.75 -22.60
N ASN A 8 29.70 42.57 -22.92
CA ASN A 8 28.29 42.22 -23.10
C ASN A 8 27.65 41.77 -21.76
N PRO A 9 26.32 41.89 -21.57
CA PRO A 9 25.61 41.62 -20.32
C PRO A 9 24.96 40.23 -20.31
N SER A 10 24.87 39.58 -19.14
CA SER A 10 23.81 38.59 -18.80
C SER A 10 24.08 37.97 -17.43
N ASP A 11 23.34 38.39 -16.41
CA ASP A 11 23.07 37.55 -15.24
C ASP A 11 21.60 37.73 -14.83
N PRO A 12 20.73 36.72 -15.05
CA PRO A 12 19.32 36.78 -14.68
C PRO A 12 19.02 36.33 -13.24
N ASN A 13 20.02 36.03 -12.40
CA ASN A 13 19.80 35.43 -11.07
C ASN A 13 19.76 36.40 -9.88
N GLN A 14 19.52 37.70 -10.11
CA GLN A 14 19.27 38.63 -9.01
C GLN A 14 17.83 39.14 -9.02
N ARG A 15 16.92 38.38 -8.39
CA ARG A 15 15.72 38.90 -7.70
C ARG A 15 15.03 37.79 -6.91
N PHE A 16 14.46 38.18 -5.77
CA PHE A 16 13.66 37.40 -4.79
C PHE A 16 14.41 36.84 -3.59
N ALA A 17 14.90 37.74 -2.74
CA ALA A 17 14.89 37.53 -1.29
C ALA A 17 13.79 38.45 -0.71
N GLN A 18 12.57 37.92 -0.54
CA GLN A 18 11.58 38.51 0.36
C GLN A 18 11.52 37.62 1.60
N THR A 19 12.10 38.13 2.69
CA THR A 19 11.97 37.58 4.04
C THR A 19 10.52 37.70 4.48
N PHE A 20 9.83 36.56 4.63
CA PHE A 20 8.57 36.49 5.36
C PHE A 20 8.86 36.44 6.84
N SER A 21 8.58 37.54 7.55
CA SER A 21 8.44 37.53 9.00
C SER A 21 7.08 36.92 9.36
N PRO A 22 6.99 36.06 10.39
CA PRO A 22 5.71 35.55 10.88
C PRO A 22 4.87 36.69 11.48
N PRO A 23 3.53 36.65 11.33
CA PRO A 23 2.66 37.66 11.92
C PRO A 23 2.67 37.55 13.45
N ALA A 24 2.67 38.72 14.10
CA ALA A 24 2.57 38.86 15.54
C ALA A 24 1.28 38.24 16.08
N HIS A 25 1.42 37.54 17.22
CA HIS A 25 0.32 37.13 18.08
C HIS A 25 -0.55 38.34 18.46
N PRO A 26 -1.88 38.32 18.26
CA PRO A 26 -2.75 39.25 18.94
C PRO A 26 -3.07 38.73 20.36
N ASP A 27 -2.66 39.54 21.33
CA ASP A 27 -3.09 39.47 22.72
C ASP A 27 -4.61 39.63 22.87
N SER A 28 -5.13 38.87 23.83
CA SER A 28 -6.32 39.11 24.66
C SER A 28 -7.40 40.12 24.21
N MET A 29 -8.59 39.61 23.88
CA MET A 29 -9.88 40.24 24.20
C MET A 29 -10.85 39.12 24.61
N SER A 30 -11.16 39.02 25.90
CA SER A 30 -12.33 39.60 26.60
C SER A 30 -13.60 38.74 26.46
N ALA A 31 -14.09 38.33 27.63
CA ALA A 31 -15.28 37.52 27.81
C ALA A 31 -16.55 38.33 27.52
N GLY A 32 -17.52 37.72 26.85
CA GLY A 32 -18.87 38.27 26.74
C GLY A 32 -19.82 37.49 25.84
N GLN A 33 -20.91 37.03 26.46
CA GLN A 33 -22.23 36.72 25.86
C GLN A 33 -22.48 35.33 25.25
N ILE A 34 -22.77 34.39 26.16
CA ILE A 34 -24.03 33.62 26.30
C ILE A 34 -24.93 33.57 25.04
N ALA A 35 -25.05 32.38 24.46
CA ALA A 35 -26.17 31.96 23.62
C ALA A 35 -26.99 30.89 24.40
N PRO A 36 -28.32 30.79 24.18
CA PRO A 36 -29.23 30.09 25.08
C PRO A 36 -29.21 28.56 24.90
N ASP A 37 -29.47 27.89 26.02
CA ASP A 37 -29.70 26.45 26.18
C ASP A 37 -30.67 25.90 25.12
N MET A 38 -30.23 24.87 24.40
CA MET A 38 -31.14 23.94 23.73
C MET A 38 -31.45 22.79 24.69
N ASP A 39 -32.70 22.81 25.16
CA ASP A 39 -33.35 21.78 25.95
C ASP A 39 -33.43 20.46 25.16
N LEU A 40 -32.69 19.46 25.62
CA LEU A 40 -32.75 18.07 25.16
C LEU A 40 -33.45 17.23 26.24
N THR A 41 -34.75 17.44 26.39
CA THR A 41 -35.62 16.52 27.14
C THR A 41 -36.83 16.15 26.28
N GLN A 42 -36.74 15.00 25.61
CA GLN A 42 -37.84 14.09 25.25
C GLN A 42 -37.34 13.11 24.17
N MET A 43 -36.82 11.97 24.62
CA MET A 43 -36.95 10.74 23.86
C MET A 43 -37.67 9.76 24.78
N ASP A 44 -38.85 9.38 24.34
CA ASP A 44 -39.78 8.49 25.01
C ASP A 44 -39.16 7.10 25.19
N ASP A 45 -39.06 6.70 26.45
CA ASP A 45 -39.03 5.29 26.85
C ASP A 45 -40.41 4.71 26.54
N ASP A 46 -40.51 3.84 25.54
CA ASP A 46 -41.58 2.86 25.49
C ASP A 46 -41.19 1.64 24.65
N ASN A 47 -41.50 0.47 25.21
CA ASN A 47 -41.79 -0.80 24.55
C ASN A 47 -40.68 -1.87 24.45
N LEU A 48 -40.46 -2.57 25.56
CA LEU A 48 -40.05 -3.98 25.55
C LEU A 48 -41.03 -4.78 26.42
N ASP A 49 -42.14 -5.18 25.81
CA ASP A 49 -43.04 -6.18 26.35
C ASP A 49 -42.41 -7.58 26.29
N ALA A 50 -42.56 -8.27 27.42
CA ALA A 50 -42.23 -9.65 27.64
C ALA A 50 -43.43 -10.54 27.29
N GLU A 51 -43.23 -11.52 26.41
CA GLU A 51 -44.02 -12.76 26.36
C GLU A 51 -43.01 -13.91 26.23
N LEU A 52 -42.76 -14.74 27.24
CA LEU A 52 -43.66 -15.67 27.95
C LEU A 52 -44.19 -16.80 27.04
N PHE A 53 -43.34 -17.78 26.72
CA PHE A 53 -43.82 -19.15 26.51
C PHE A 53 -42.87 -20.14 27.17
N GLY A 54 -43.31 -20.70 28.29
CA GLY A 54 -42.79 -21.94 28.84
C GLY A 54 -43.50 -23.13 28.19
N ILE A 55 -42.72 -24.14 27.80
CA ILE A 55 -43.18 -25.53 27.72
C ILE A 55 -42.08 -26.39 28.32
N GLU A 56 -42.32 -26.87 29.53
CA GLU A 56 -41.64 -28.03 30.10
C GLU A 56 -42.15 -29.30 29.41
N GLY A 57 -41.28 -30.30 29.22
CA GLY A 57 -41.72 -31.69 29.24
C GLY A 57 -41.08 -32.67 28.26
N SER A 58 -39.99 -33.29 28.73
CA SER A 58 -39.69 -34.73 28.64
C SER A 58 -38.90 -35.34 27.47
N PRO A 59 -38.17 -36.46 27.74
CA PRO A 59 -36.90 -36.79 27.13
C PRO A 59 -36.98 -38.00 26.18
N ASN A 60 -36.04 -38.06 25.25
CA ASN A 60 -35.48 -39.26 24.57
C ASN A 60 -34.41 -38.69 23.62
N GLY A 61 -33.12 -38.96 23.77
CA GLY A 61 -32.55 -40.30 23.72
C GLY A 61 -32.31 -40.67 22.25
N LEU A 62 -31.35 -40.02 21.58
CA LEU A 62 -30.75 -40.48 20.32
C LEU A 62 -29.34 -39.89 20.20
N ALA A 63 -28.39 -40.77 19.95
CA ALA A 63 -26.96 -40.50 19.91
C ALA A 63 -26.56 -39.87 18.58
N ASP A 64 -25.96 -38.68 18.64
CA ASP A 64 -25.19 -38.12 17.53
C ASP A 64 -23.70 -38.22 17.86
N SER A 65 -23.06 -39.17 17.18
CA SER A 65 -21.62 -39.32 17.07
C SER A 65 -21.03 -38.16 16.26
N TYR A 66 -20.35 -37.24 16.92
CA TYR A 66 -19.41 -36.35 16.27
C TYR A 66 -18.06 -37.07 16.08
N PRO A 67 -17.44 -37.03 14.89
CA PRO A 67 -16.08 -37.52 14.74
C PRO A 67 -15.13 -36.58 15.49
N THR A 68 -14.46 -37.11 16.51
CA THR A 68 -13.25 -36.52 17.09
C THR A 68 -12.22 -36.29 15.97
N PRO A 69 -11.57 -35.11 15.91
CA PRO A 69 -10.49 -34.90 14.95
C PRO A 69 -9.33 -35.85 15.31
N ALA A 70 -8.93 -36.66 14.33
CA ALA A 70 -7.81 -37.57 14.45
C ALA A 70 -6.52 -36.77 14.71
N THR A 71 -6.04 -36.82 15.94
CA THR A 71 -4.66 -36.54 16.29
C THR A 71 -3.84 -37.76 15.89
N ASN A 72 -3.21 -37.75 14.72
CA ASN A 72 -2.07 -38.61 14.39
C ASN A 72 -1.24 -37.95 13.28
N PHE A 73 -0.17 -37.26 13.70
CA PHE A 73 0.90 -36.73 12.85
C PHE A 73 2.05 -37.75 12.78
N SER A 74 1.84 -38.89 12.14
CA SER A 74 2.90 -39.89 11.95
C SER A 74 3.16 -40.32 10.50
N ASP A 75 2.37 -39.87 9.52
CA ASP A 75 2.40 -40.45 8.17
C ASP A 75 2.85 -39.48 7.05
N ILE A 76 3.48 -38.35 7.38
CA ILE A 76 4.00 -37.40 6.38
C ILE A 76 5.49 -37.64 6.03
N ASP A 77 6.19 -38.53 6.74
CA ASP A 77 7.61 -38.82 6.47
C ASP A 77 7.86 -39.91 5.42
N ALA A 78 6.81 -40.48 4.80
CA ALA A 78 6.94 -41.58 3.84
C ALA A 78 6.92 -41.16 2.35
N LEU A 79 6.87 -39.85 2.02
CA LEU A 79 6.76 -39.37 0.64
C LEU A 79 8.03 -38.72 0.06
N PHE A 80 9.14 -38.68 0.80
CA PHE A 80 10.40 -38.07 0.34
C PHE A 80 11.66 -38.90 0.66
N SER A 81 11.58 -40.22 0.54
CA SER A 81 12.76 -41.09 0.60
C SER A 81 12.78 -42.03 -0.61
N ASP A 82 13.31 -41.55 -1.74
CA ASP A 82 14.25 -42.30 -2.58
C ASP A 82 14.61 -41.45 -3.81
N GLY A 83 15.72 -40.73 -3.69
CA GLY A 83 16.31 -39.94 -4.75
C GLY A 83 17.80 -39.80 -4.49
N LYS A 84 18.55 -40.89 -4.75
CA LYS A 84 20.01 -40.93 -4.73
C LYS A 84 20.54 -39.94 -5.77
N PRO A 85 21.34 -38.91 -5.42
CA PRO A 85 22.04 -38.14 -6.43
C PRO A 85 23.23 -38.94 -6.92
N ASP A 86 23.26 -39.20 -8.22
CA ASP A 86 24.39 -39.81 -8.91
C ASP A 86 25.63 -38.91 -8.83
N ASP A 87 26.73 -39.62 -8.64
CA ASP A 87 28.13 -39.24 -8.61
C ASP A 87 28.53 -38.32 -9.79
N VAL A 88 28.73 -37.03 -9.52
CA VAL A 88 29.35 -36.08 -10.46
C VAL A 88 30.76 -35.73 -10.00
N GLY A 89 31.70 -36.44 -10.62
CA GLY A 89 33.07 -36.09 -10.98
C GLY A 89 33.74 -34.91 -10.29
N ALA A 90 34.81 -35.24 -9.57
CA ALA A 90 35.85 -34.33 -9.13
C ALA A 90 36.40 -33.48 -10.30
N PHE A 91 36.38 -32.15 -10.14
CA PHE A 91 37.16 -31.23 -10.95
C PHE A 91 38.43 -30.85 -10.19
N ASP A 92 39.57 -31.16 -10.80
CA ASP A 92 40.91 -30.83 -10.34
C ASP A 92 41.10 -29.32 -10.18
N ALA A 93 41.64 -28.93 -9.02
CA ALA A 93 42.06 -27.58 -8.71
C ALA A 93 43.36 -27.23 -9.45
N ALA A 94 43.34 -26.15 -10.23
CA ALA A 94 44.53 -25.48 -10.73
C ALA A 94 44.89 -24.28 -9.82
N PRO A 95 46.17 -23.95 -9.60
CA PRO A 95 46.58 -22.92 -8.66
C PRO A 95 46.52 -21.52 -9.29
N THR A 96 45.83 -20.59 -8.64
CA THR A 96 45.87 -19.16 -8.98
C THR A 96 46.99 -18.45 -8.23
N ASN A 97 47.95 -17.93 -8.99
CA ASN A 97 49.01 -17.04 -8.56
C ASN A 97 48.44 -15.70 -8.08
N GLY A 98 49.10 -15.13 -7.07
CA GLY A 98 48.75 -13.87 -6.45
C GLY A 98 49.00 -12.64 -7.32
N VAL A 99 48.20 -11.61 -7.08
CA VAL A 99 48.50 -10.22 -7.43
C VAL A 99 48.12 -9.35 -6.24
N THR A 100 49.04 -8.45 -5.97
CA THR A 100 49.20 -7.54 -4.84
C THR A 100 48.20 -6.40 -4.80
N THR A 101 47.93 -5.98 -3.57
CA THR A 101 47.27 -4.75 -3.10
C THR A 101 47.79 -3.47 -3.75
N ALA A 102 46.87 -2.59 -4.13
CA ALA A 102 47.10 -1.15 -4.16
C ALA A 102 45.85 -0.45 -3.61
N ASP A 103 46.07 0.29 -2.53
CA ASP A 103 45.13 1.18 -1.87
C ASP A 103 44.67 2.28 -2.84
N ASP A 104 43.36 2.51 -2.91
CA ASP A 104 42.79 3.76 -3.42
C ASP A 104 41.65 4.18 -2.50
N ASP A 105 41.99 5.03 -1.54
CA ASP A 105 41.07 5.77 -0.67
C ASP A 105 40.28 6.79 -1.51
N ALA A 106 39.21 6.32 -2.15
CA ALA A 106 38.22 7.19 -2.77
C ALA A 106 37.25 7.70 -1.70
N HIS A 107 37.52 8.92 -1.24
CA HIS A 107 36.68 9.74 -0.39
C HIS A 107 35.27 9.86 -0.98
N VAL A 108 34.31 9.12 -0.41
CA VAL A 108 32.88 9.21 -0.75
C VAL A 108 32.39 10.59 -0.32
N GLN A 109 32.21 11.49 -1.28
CA GLN A 109 31.55 12.77 -1.05
C GLN A 109 30.07 12.50 -0.77
N ASP A 110 29.71 12.70 0.49
CA ASP A 110 28.34 12.76 0.98
C ASP A 110 27.64 13.98 0.35
N THR A 111 27.04 13.77 -0.82
CA THR A 111 26.14 14.75 -1.44
C THR A 111 24.82 14.70 -0.71
N THR A 112 24.70 15.51 0.35
CA THR A 112 23.43 15.82 0.98
C THR A 112 22.53 16.52 -0.03
N ALA A 113 21.75 15.75 -0.78
CA ALA A 113 20.71 16.27 -1.64
C ALA A 113 19.63 16.89 -0.74
N THR A 114 19.55 18.21 -0.73
CA THR A 114 18.43 18.94 -0.12
C THR A 114 17.17 18.60 -0.91
N VAL A 115 16.41 17.61 -0.43
CA VAL A 115 15.12 17.23 -1.02
C VAL A 115 14.12 18.33 -0.72
N ASN A 116 14.00 19.29 -1.64
CA ASN A 116 12.95 20.29 -1.61
C ASN A 116 11.61 19.60 -1.95
N ASN A 117 10.92 19.12 -0.91
CA ASN A 117 9.54 18.62 -0.97
C ASN A 117 8.53 19.77 -1.19
N ALA A 118 8.73 20.59 -2.22
CA ALA A 118 7.66 21.46 -2.67
C ALA A 118 6.57 20.56 -3.28
N PRO A 119 5.29 20.69 -2.88
CA PRO A 119 4.23 19.89 -3.48
C PRO A 119 4.23 20.16 -5.00
N ALA A 120 4.50 19.11 -5.77
CA ALA A 120 4.50 19.21 -7.23
C ALA A 120 3.17 19.81 -7.69
N ALA A 121 3.23 20.82 -8.56
CA ALA A 121 2.04 21.41 -9.16
C ALA A 121 1.14 20.28 -9.70
N PRO A 122 -0.20 20.38 -9.56
CA PRO A 122 -1.10 19.31 -9.96
C PRO A 122 -0.86 18.98 -11.43
N VAL A 123 -0.25 17.82 -11.68
CA VAL A 123 -0.10 17.28 -13.03
C VAL A 123 -1.50 17.15 -13.60
N ALA A 124 -1.71 17.67 -14.82
CA ALA A 124 -3.02 17.70 -15.46
C ALA A 124 -3.75 16.36 -15.27
N ALA A 125 -4.96 16.42 -14.72
CA ALA A 125 -5.75 15.24 -14.38
C ALA A 125 -5.75 14.28 -15.58
N ALA A 126 -5.24 13.06 -15.37
CA ALA A 126 -5.11 12.10 -16.44
C ALA A 126 -6.50 11.82 -17.02
N ALA A 127 -6.67 11.99 -18.33
CA ALA A 127 -7.95 11.78 -19.00
C ALA A 127 -8.52 10.40 -18.65
N THR A 128 -9.74 10.38 -18.14
CA THR A 128 -10.49 9.15 -17.83
C THR A 128 -10.67 8.35 -19.12
N ASP A 129 -10.36 7.06 -19.09
CA ASP A 129 -10.62 6.18 -20.23
C ASP A 129 -12.14 6.03 -20.37
N PRO A 130 -12.76 6.53 -21.45
CA PRO A 130 -14.22 6.48 -21.62
C PRO A 130 -14.77 5.05 -21.72
N ARG A 131 -13.89 4.04 -21.86
CA ARG A 131 -14.25 2.63 -21.93
C ARG A 131 -14.46 1.97 -20.56
N ILE A 132 -14.05 2.63 -19.48
CA ILE A 132 -14.17 2.10 -18.12
C ILE A 132 -15.37 2.78 -17.45
N PRO A 133 -16.53 2.11 -17.35
CA PRO A 133 -17.64 2.63 -16.57
C PRO A 133 -17.21 2.75 -15.11
N ASP A 134 -17.74 3.74 -14.41
CA ASP A 134 -17.49 3.87 -12.98
C ASP A 134 -18.25 2.81 -12.15
N LEU A 135 -17.88 2.70 -10.88
CA LEU A 135 -18.49 1.79 -9.90
C LEU A 135 -20.01 1.96 -9.77
N THR A 136 -20.54 3.16 -10.02
CA THR A 136 -21.99 3.43 -9.95
C THR A 136 -22.73 2.99 -11.21
N GLN A 137 -22.01 2.82 -12.32
CA GLN A 137 -22.55 2.46 -13.63
C GLN A 137 -22.54 0.95 -13.88
N ALA A 138 -21.50 0.24 -13.43
CA ALA A 138 -21.36 -1.19 -13.69
C ALA A 138 -20.64 -1.91 -12.55
N HIS A 139 -20.98 -3.18 -12.34
CA HIS A 139 -20.20 -4.05 -11.47
C HIS A 139 -18.91 -4.47 -12.19
N ILE A 140 -17.75 -4.46 -11.53
CA ILE A 140 -16.46 -4.78 -12.19
C ILE A 140 -16.46 -6.10 -12.97
N THR A 141 -17.14 -7.13 -12.46
CA THR A 141 -17.27 -8.45 -13.12
C THR A 141 -18.01 -8.39 -14.46
N THR A 142 -18.77 -7.32 -14.71
CA THR A 142 -19.51 -7.09 -15.95
C THR A 142 -18.78 -6.15 -16.90
N VAL A 143 -17.59 -5.66 -16.54
CA VAL A 143 -16.76 -4.77 -17.37
C VAL A 143 -15.71 -5.62 -18.10
N PRO A 144 -15.91 -6.01 -19.38
CA PRO A 144 -15.03 -6.98 -20.04
C PRO A 144 -13.59 -6.49 -20.15
N HIS A 145 -13.40 -5.17 -20.28
CA HIS A 145 -12.06 -4.58 -20.36
C HIS A 145 -11.26 -4.77 -19.06
N LEU A 146 -11.88 -4.55 -17.89
CA LEU A 146 -11.20 -4.75 -16.59
C LEU A 146 -10.90 -6.22 -16.34
N THR A 147 -11.84 -7.11 -16.65
CA THR A 147 -11.62 -8.56 -16.57
C THR A 147 -10.45 -8.99 -17.47
N SER A 148 -10.39 -8.50 -18.70
CA SER A 148 -9.29 -8.80 -19.62
C SER A 148 -7.93 -8.30 -19.13
N LEU A 149 -7.85 -7.09 -18.57
CA LEU A 149 -6.62 -6.56 -17.98
C LEU A 149 -6.17 -7.39 -16.78
N TYR A 150 -7.11 -7.77 -15.90
CA TYR A 150 -6.87 -8.63 -14.75
C TYR A 150 -6.30 -9.98 -15.17
N GLU A 151 -6.97 -10.66 -16.11
CA GLU A 151 -6.56 -11.97 -16.62
C GLU A 151 -5.21 -11.90 -17.34
N THR A 152 -4.96 -10.85 -18.12
CA THR A 152 -3.68 -10.65 -18.83
C THR A 152 -2.52 -10.43 -17.85
N TYR A 153 -2.75 -9.69 -16.77
CA TYR A 153 -1.74 -9.49 -15.72
C TYR A 153 -1.45 -10.80 -14.99
N ALA A 154 -2.50 -11.49 -14.53
CA ALA A 154 -2.39 -12.77 -13.83
C ALA A 154 -1.70 -13.85 -14.67
N ALA A 155 -2.09 -13.99 -15.95
CA ALA A 155 -1.50 -14.94 -16.89
C ALA A 155 -0.02 -14.66 -17.16
N GLY A 156 0.42 -13.41 -17.06
CA GLY A 156 1.84 -13.07 -17.16
C GLY A 156 2.69 -13.87 -16.16
N TYR A 157 2.25 -13.99 -14.91
CA TYR A 157 3.02 -14.72 -13.87
C TYR A 157 3.00 -16.24 -14.04
N ALA A 158 2.16 -16.77 -14.94
CA ALA A 158 2.22 -18.17 -15.34
C ALA A 158 3.25 -18.42 -16.46
N ASP A 159 3.67 -17.36 -17.15
CA ASP A 159 4.64 -17.42 -18.25
C ASP A 159 6.04 -17.00 -17.75
N PRO A 160 6.98 -17.94 -17.56
CA PRO A 160 8.32 -17.63 -17.07
C PRO A 160 9.16 -16.81 -18.06
N THR A 161 8.70 -16.62 -19.31
CA THR A 161 9.39 -15.81 -20.31
C THR A 161 8.99 -14.34 -20.29
N THR A 162 7.94 -13.97 -19.54
CA THR A 162 7.53 -12.57 -19.41
C THR A 162 8.56 -11.79 -18.58
N PRO A 163 9.17 -10.72 -19.13
CA PRO A 163 10.15 -9.94 -18.39
C PRO A 163 9.50 -9.08 -17.28
N PRO A 164 10.21 -8.76 -16.19
CA PRO A 164 9.69 -7.96 -15.07
C PRO A 164 9.12 -6.59 -15.47
N GLU A 165 9.72 -5.92 -16.46
CA GLU A 165 9.26 -4.62 -16.94
C GLU A 165 7.89 -4.72 -17.62
N GLU A 166 7.62 -5.84 -18.30
CA GLU A 166 6.32 -6.11 -18.89
C GLU A 166 5.27 -6.39 -17.81
N HIS A 167 5.64 -7.05 -16.71
CA HIS A 167 4.76 -7.15 -15.54
C HIS A 167 4.46 -5.77 -14.96
N LEU A 168 5.45 -4.89 -14.82
CA LEU A 168 5.23 -3.53 -14.32
C LEU A 168 4.23 -2.77 -15.18
N ARG A 169 4.44 -2.77 -16.50
CA ARG A 169 3.56 -2.10 -17.46
C ARG A 169 2.11 -2.60 -17.38
N ARG A 170 1.93 -3.93 -17.26
CA ARG A 170 0.61 -4.54 -17.08
C ARG A 170 -0.01 -4.17 -15.74
N ALA A 171 0.77 -4.18 -14.66
CA ALA A 171 0.32 -3.80 -13.33
C ALA A 171 -0.12 -2.34 -13.27
N GLU A 172 0.65 -1.42 -13.85
CA GLU A 172 0.31 0.01 -13.94
C GLU A 172 -1.00 0.22 -14.73
N THR A 173 -1.12 -0.46 -15.87
CA THR A 173 -2.33 -0.39 -16.70
C THR A 173 -3.55 -0.89 -15.93
N LEU A 174 -3.43 -2.05 -15.26
CA LEU A 174 -4.50 -2.61 -14.43
C LEU A 174 -4.83 -1.70 -13.25
N ALA A 175 -3.83 -1.23 -12.51
CA ALA A 175 -4.01 -0.37 -11.35
C ALA A 175 -4.72 0.94 -11.72
N ARG A 176 -4.28 1.61 -12.80
CA ARG A 176 -4.93 2.82 -13.28
C ARG A 176 -6.38 2.57 -13.68
N ALA A 177 -6.66 1.44 -14.34
CA ALA A 177 -8.01 1.06 -14.75
C ALA A 177 -8.93 0.78 -13.54
N LEU A 178 -8.43 0.02 -12.56
CA LEU A 178 -9.14 -0.24 -11.29
C LEU A 178 -9.40 1.05 -10.52
N LEU A 179 -8.39 1.91 -10.38
CA LEU A 179 -8.54 3.19 -9.71
C LEU A 179 -9.56 4.09 -10.41
N SER A 180 -9.58 4.11 -11.74
CA SER A 180 -10.56 4.91 -12.49
C SER A 180 -11.98 4.41 -12.30
N HIS A 181 -12.15 3.10 -12.15
CA HIS A 181 -13.44 2.46 -11.86
C HIS A 181 -13.92 2.77 -10.43
N TYR A 182 -13.05 2.56 -9.44
CA TYR A 182 -13.41 2.66 -8.02
C TYR A 182 -13.36 4.09 -7.46
N TYR A 183 -12.54 4.98 -8.02
CA TYR A 183 -12.43 6.39 -7.63
C TYR A 183 -12.76 7.29 -8.83
N PRO A 184 -14.05 7.37 -9.21
CA PRO A 184 -14.40 8.01 -10.46
C PRO A 184 -14.40 9.53 -10.35
N ALA A 185 -14.09 10.20 -11.46
CA ALA A 185 -14.13 11.64 -11.59
C ALA A 185 -15.54 12.22 -11.37
N SER A 186 -16.59 11.45 -11.65
CA SER A 186 -17.99 11.80 -11.36
C SER A 186 -18.24 12.05 -9.87
N GLN A 187 -17.44 11.45 -9.00
CA GLN A 187 -17.47 11.68 -7.55
C GLN A 187 -16.36 12.64 -7.09
N GLY A 188 -15.70 13.37 -8.00
CA GLY A 188 -14.68 14.35 -7.67
C GLY A 188 -13.30 13.76 -7.36
N PHE A 189 -13.03 12.50 -7.73
CA PHE A 189 -11.71 11.92 -7.58
C PHE A 189 -10.82 12.14 -8.81
N THR A 190 -9.52 12.28 -8.58
CA THR A 190 -8.49 12.31 -9.64
C THR A 190 -7.34 11.39 -9.28
N ILE A 191 -6.62 10.90 -10.28
CA ILE A 191 -5.52 9.95 -10.10
C ILE A 191 -4.27 10.57 -10.71
N ALA A 192 -3.18 10.60 -9.95
CA ALA A 192 -1.87 10.99 -10.45
C ALA A 192 -0.86 9.88 -10.19
N GLN A 193 0.12 9.76 -11.08
CA GLN A 193 1.26 8.89 -10.83
C GLN A 193 2.02 9.41 -9.61
N HIS A 194 2.50 8.48 -8.77
CA HIS A 194 3.20 8.80 -7.53
C HIS A 194 4.54 8.08 -7.51
N ALA A 195 5.62 8.85 -7.39
CA ALA A 195 6.93 8.30 -7.14
C ALA A 195 7.07 7.99 -5.66
N TYR A 196 7.43 6.75 -5.31
CA TYR A 196 7.71 6.37 -3.93
C TYR A 196 9.12 6.81 -3.53
N GLU A 197 9.44 8.10 -3.59
CA GLU A 197 10.81 8.65 -3.57
C GLU A 197 11.69 8.21 -2.38
N VAL A 198 11.11 7.86 -1.24
CA VAL A 198 11.89 7.39 -0.08
C VAL A 198 12.33 5.94 -0.23
N SER A 199 11.49 5.09 -0.84
CA SER A 199 11.78 3.67 -1.04
C SER A 199 12.29 3.35 -2.45
N ALA A 200 11.84 4.09 -3.46
CA ALA A 200 12.13 3.82 -4.86
C ALA A 200 13.63 3.85 -5.17
N PRO A 201 14.48 4.81 -4.73
CA PRO A 201 15.90 4.84 -5.08
C PRO A 201 16.69 3.61 -4.64
N TYR A 202 16.27 2.97 -3.55
CA TYR A 202 16.93 1.78 -2.98
C TYR A 202 16.16 0.49 -3.27
N GLY A 203 14.99 0.59 -3.90
CA GLY A 203 14.08 -0.51 -4.07
C GLY A 203 13.29 -0.84 -2.80
N MET A 204 12.51 -1.91 -2.87
CA MET A 204 11.79 -2.41 -1.70
C MET A 204 12.50 -3.64 -1.16
N ALA A 205 12.69 -3.71 0.15
CA ALA A 205 13.35 -4.84 0.78
C ALA A 205 12.54 -5.38 1.95
N TRP A 206 12.47 -6.70 2.08
CA TRP A 206 11.84 -7.38 3.21
C TRP A 206 12.72 -8.51 3.73
N GLU A 207 12.71 -8.72 5.04
CA GLU A 207 13.35 -9.88 5.65
C GLU A 207 12.58 -11.15 5.26
N LEU A 208 13.28 -12.12 4.70
CA LEU A 208 12.78 -13.45 4.43
C LEU A 208 12.62 -14.21 5.74
N ARG A 209 11.70 -15.18 5.74
CA ARG A 209 11.56 -16.13 6.84
C ARG A 209 12.73 -17.13 6.83
N THR A 210 13.89 -16.70 7.27
CA THR A 210 15.01 -17.59 7.57
C THR A 210 14.98 -17.98 9.06
N PRO A 211 15.08 -19.28 9.41
CA PRO A 211 15.19 -19.71 10.79
C PRO A 211 16.39 -19.03 11.45
N ARG A 212 16.17 -18.27 12.53
CA ARG A 212 17.27 -17.68 13.29
C ARG A 212 18.09 -18.81 13.94
N PRO A 213 19.40 -18.90 13.69
CA PRO A 213 20.23 -19.92 14.29
C PRO A 213 20.26 -19.76 15.82
N LYS A 214 19.89 -20.81 16.55
CA LYS A 214 19.83 -20.80 18.02
C LYS A 214 21.20 -20.55 18.67
N ASN A 215 22.26 -21.01 18.00
CA ASN A 215 23.61 -21.05 18.55
C ASN A 215 24.40 -19.75 18.31
N ASP A 216 23.89 -18.85 17.45
CA ASP A 216 24.56 -17.58 17.14
C ASP A 216 23.53 -16.51 16.75
N PRO A 217 22.77 -15.98 17.73
CA PRO A 217 21.76 -14.97 17.46
C PRO A 217 22.37 -13.61 17.06
N PHE A 218 23.65 -13.39 17.31
CA PHE A 218 24.32 -12.10 17.09
C PHE A 218 24.95 -11.98 15.70
N ASN A 219 25.37 -13.08 15.07
CA ASN A 219 25.88 -13.08 13.69
C ASN A 219 24.81 -13.48 12.65
N TYR A 220 23.53 -13.45 13.02
CA TYR A 220 22.45 -13.72 12.08
C TYR A 220 22.31 -12.56 11.08
N ILE A 221 22.66 -12.84 9.82
CA ILE A 221 22.37 -11.96 8.69
C ILE A 221 21.03 -12.43 8.11
N PRO A 222 19.94 -11.64 8.23
CA PRO A 222 18.67 -12.00 7.63
C PRO A 222 18.82 -12.10 6.13
N ALA A 223 18.25 -13.14 5.52
CA ALA A 223 18.13 -13.15 4.07
C ALA A 223 17.12 -12.07 3.68
N ILE A 224 17.50 -11.21 2.74
CA ILE A 224 16.67 -10.09 2.30
C ILE A 224 16.13 -10.39 0.90
N HIS A 225 14.84 -10.16 0.73
CA HIS A 225 14.21 -10.10 -0.58
C HIS A 225 14.14 -8.65 -1.03
N SER A 226 14.82 -8.33 -2.13
CA SER A 226 14.86 -6.97 -2.67
C SER A 226 14.21 -6.89 -4.05
N ILE A 227 13.33 -5.92 -4.24
CA ILE A 227 12.77 -5.50 -5.52
C ILE A 227 13.50 -4.23 -5.96
N PRO A 228 14.12 -4.21 -7.15
CA PRO A 228 14.90 -3.06 -7.58
C PRO A 228 14.03 -1.82 -7.86
N PRO A 229 14.60 -0.61 -7.75
CA PRO A 229 13.94 0.67 -7.98
C PRO A 229 13.04 0.76 -9.21
N HIS A 230 13.55 0.31 -10.36
CA HIS A 230 12.86 0.42 -11.65
C HIS A 230 11.67 -0.54 -11.79
N LEU A 231 11.45 -1.40 -10.81
CA LEU A 231 10.31 -2.32 -10.70
C LEU A 231 9.30 -1.88 -9.64
N VAL A 232 9.41 -0.63 -9.16
CA VAL A 232 8.51 -0.01 -8.19
C VAL A 232 7.84 1.21 -8.83
N SER A 233 6.52 1.29 -8.70
CA SER A 233 5.72 2.42 -9.19
C SER A 233 4.48 2.62 -8.31
N GLY A 234 3.61 3.55 -8.69
CA GLY A 234 2.24 3.57 -8.20
C GLY A 234 1.54 4.90 -8.39
N TYR A 235 0.48 5.09 -7.60
CA TYR A 235 -0.48 6.16 -7.82
C TYR A 235 -0.93 6.77 -6.49
N CYS A 236 -1.22 8.08 -6.55
CA CYS A 236 -1.95 8.81 -5.52
C CYS A 236 -3.34 9.12 -6.06
N VAL A 237 -4.36 8.77 -5.28
CA VAL A 237 -5.74 9.17 -5.54
C VAL A 237 -6.00 10.44 -4.75
N PHE A 238 -6.51 11.47 -5.42
CA PHE A 238 -6.93 12.72 -4.80
C PHE A 238 -8.45 12.82 -4.80
N LYS A 239 -8.99 13.43 -3.75
CA LYS A 239 -10.37 13.91 -3.70
C LYS A 239 -10.36 15.43 -3.83
N ASN A 240 -11.11 15.95 -4.79
CA ASN A 240 -11.20 17.39 -5.03
C ASN A 240 -12.37 17.97 -4.21
N TYR A 241 -12.10 19.03 -3.47
CA TYR A 241 -13.09 19.76 -2.68
C TYR A 241 -13.28 21.16 -3.23
N LEU A 242 -14.54 21.58 -3.34
CA LEU A 242 -14.88 22.97 -3.68
C LEU A 242 -14.81 23.82 -2.41
N MET A 243 -13.85 24.75 -2.39
CA MET A 243 -13.65 25.68 -1.30
C MET A 243 -14.66 26.83 -1.38
N THR A 244 -14.80 27.61 -0.29
CA THR A 244 -15.76 28.72 -0.20
C THR A 244 -15.51 29.84 -1.21
N ASP A 245 -14.28 29.97 -1.71
CA ASP A 245 -13.89 30.93 -2.74
C ASP A 245 -14.13 30.41 -4.17
N GLY A 246 -14.70 29.21 -4.32
CA GLY A 246 -14.97 28.57 -5.61
C GLY A 246 -13.78 27.82 -6.21
N THR A 247 -12.64 27.76 -5.51
CA THR A 247 -11.47 26.98 -5.98
C THR A 247 -11.62 25.50 -5.67
N TRP A 248 -11.14 24.65 -6.57
CA TRP A 248 -11.05 23.21 -6.34
C TRP A 248 -9.68 22.87 -5.78
N LEU A 249 -9.63 22.27 -4.59
CA LEU A 249 -8.39 21.87 -3.94
C LEU A 249 -8.30 20.34 -3.89
N PRO A 250 -7.26 19.72 -4.47
CA PRO A 250 -7.04 18.28 -4.38
C PRO A 250 -6.44 17.90 -3.03
N PHE A 251 -7.05 16.94 -2.34
CA PHE A 251 -6.53 16.34 -1.12
C PHE A 251 -6.14 14.88 -1.39
N PRO A 252 -4.91 14.44 -1.07
CA PRO A 252 -4.55 13.04 -1.18
C PRO A 252 -5.50 12.17 -0.34
N HIS A 253 -6.15 11.20 -0.96
CA HIS A 253 -7.16 10.34 -0.32
C HIS A 253 -6.56 8.98 0.03
N THR A 254 -5.89 8.34 -0.92
CA THR A 254 -5.23 7.05 -0.72
C THR A 254 -4.08 6.86 -1.70
N TYR A 255 -3.27 5.84 -1.45
CA TYR A 255 -2.12 5.47 -2.27
C TYR A 255 -2.19 4.01 -2.68
N VAL A 256 -1.71 3.73 -3.89
CA VAL A 256 -1.46 2.38 -4.39
C VAL A 256 0.03 2.26 -4.71
N ALA A 257 0.72 1.33 -4.05
CA ALA A 257 2.09 0.96 -4.38
C ALA A 257 2.08 -0.25 -5.31
N ILE A 258 2.99 -0.30 -6.26
CA ILE A 258 3.18 -1.42 -7.19
C ILE A 258 4.64 -1.84 -7.09
N ALA A 259 4.87 -3.12 -6.82
CA ALA A 259 6.19 -3.71 -6.71
C ALA A 259 6.21 -5.06 -7.44
N ILE A 260 7.00 -5.17 -8.49
CA ILE A 260 7.06 -6.40 -9.29
C ILE A 260 8.07 -7.37 -8.69
N ASP A 261 7.59 -8.55 -8.33
CA ASP A 261 8.42 -9.65 -7.83
C ASP A 261 8.58 -10.76 -8.88
N THR A 262 9.73 -11.43 -8.86
CA THR A 262 10.05 -12.61 -9.68
C THR A 262 9.46 -13.91 -9.14
N LEU A 263 8.85 -13.90 -7.95
CA LEU A 263 8.27 -15.04 -7.25
C LEU A 263 9.25 -16.14 -6.85
N LYS A 264 10.54 -15.98 -7.10
CA LYS A 264 11.58 -16.98 -6.82
C LYS A 264 11.54 -17.47 -5.37
N ASN A 265 11.33 -16.54 -4.43
CA ASN A 265 11.27 -16.82 -2.99
C ASN A 265 9.88 -16.53 -2.42
N TYR A 266 8.82 -16.63 -3.23
CA TYR A 266 7.45 -16.23 -2.85
C TYR A 266 7.00 -16.85 -1.53
N HIS A 267 7.29 -18.14 -1.32
CA HIS A 267 6.91 -18.87 -0.10
C HIS A 267 7.65 -18.38 1.16
N ASP A 268 8.79 -17.71 0.98
CA ASP A 268 9.66 -17.28 2.08
C ASP A 268 9.37 -15.84 2.53
N TRP A 269 8.89 -14.96 1.62
CA TRP A 269 8.57 -13.56 1.94
C TRP A 269 7.08 -13.27 2.10
N VAL A 270 6.20 -14.22 1.74
CA VAL A 270 4.75 -14.12 1.98
C VAL A 270 4.39 -14.92 3.23
N PRO A 271 4.58 -14.38 4.46
CA PRO A 271 4.15 -15.10 5.63
C PRO A 271 2.61 -15.25 5.61
N VAL A 272 2.15 -16.50 5.65
CA VAL A 272 0.76 -16.87 5.95
C VAL A 272 0.50 -16.82 7.47
N SER A 273 1.50 -16.56 8.30
CA SER A 273 1.44 -16.77 9.75
C SER A 273 1.48 -15.48 10.59
N LYS A 274 0.31 -15.15 11.14
CA LYS A 274 -0.07 -14.55 12.45
C LYS A 274 0.81 -13.56 13.24
N GLU A 275 2.09 -13.30 13.00
CA GLU A 275 2.91 -12.58 14.00
C GLU A 275 3.88 -11.52 13.42
N GLY A 276 3.45 -10.25 13.49
CA GLY A 276 4.12 -9.24 14.32
C GLY A 276 5.41 -8.54 13.87
N CYS A 277 6.02 -8.86 12.73
CA CYS A 277 7.28 -8.23 12.32
C CYS A 277 7.19 -7.68 10.89
N ALA A 278 7.14 -6.34 10.77
CA ALA A 278 7.20 -5.53 9.53
C ALA A 278 6.18 -5.91 8.44
N HIS A 279 5.25 -5.02 8.17
CA HIS A 279 4.29 -5.21 7.08
C HIS A 279 4.86 -4.64 5.79
N ARG A 280 4.74 -5.36 4.66
CA ARG A 280 5.15 -4.83 3.35
C ARG A 280 4.47 -3.50 3.00
N GLY A 281 3.29 -3.26 3.57
CA GLY A 281 2.58 -2.00 3.50
C GLY A 281 3.30 -0.80 4.15
N ASP A 282 4.39 -1.00 4.90
CA ASP A 282 5.20 0.10 5.46
C ASP A 282 5.73 1.05 4.38
N VAL A 283 5.84 0.57 3.12
CA VAL A 283 6.11 1.42 1.94
C VAL A 283 5.12 2.58 1.78
N LEU A 284 3.88 2.39 2.25
CA LEU A 284 2.81 3.39 2.17
C LEU A 284 2.89 4.39 3.32
N ALA A 285 3.58 4.07 4.42
CA ALA A 285 3.52 4.84 5.67
C ALA A 285 4.03 6.27 5.49
N TYR A 286 5.12 6.45 4.75
CA TYR A 286 5.67 7.79 4.48
C TYR A 286 4.71 8.62 3.64
N SER A 287 4.19 8.07 2.54
CA SER A 287 3.28 8.80 1.65
C SER A 287 1.94 9.13 2.32
N LEU A 288 1.38 8.21 3.09
CA LEU A 288 0.16 8.45 3.87
C LEU A 288 0.40 9.46 5.01
N GLY A 289 1.41 9.20 5.84
CA GLY A 289 1.60 9.94 7.08
C GLY A 289 2.31 11.28 6.93
N VAL A 290 3.38 11.32 6.14
CA VAL A 290 4.23 12.50 6.01
C VAL A 290 3.78 13.34 4.83
N THR A 291 3.68 12.76 3.63
CA THR A 291 3.34 13.52 2.42
C THR A 291 1.88 13.99 2.40
N ALA A 292 0.94 13.11 2.72
CA ALA A 292 -0.49 13.42 2.67
C ALA A 292 -1.07 13.96 3.98
N GLU A 293 -0.28 14.00 5.05
CA GLU A 293 -0.73 14.36 6.39
C GLU A 293 -1.99 13.59 6.84
N ILE A 294 -2.14 12.33 6.41
CA ILE A 294 -3.22 11.47 6.88
C ILE A 294 -2.90 11.05 8.31
N ALA A 295 -3.91 11.10 9.18
CA ALA A 295 -3.87 10.59 10.54
C ALA A 295 -4.48 9.19 10.63
N LYS A 296 -5.56 8.91 9.90
CA LYS A 296 -6.15 7.58 9.75
C LYS A 296 -6.63 7.39 8.32
N GLY A 297 -6.35 6.24 7.72
CA GLY A 297 -6.77 5.97 6.36
C GLY A 297 -6.44 4.55 5.94
N TYR A 298 -6.25 4.37 4.63
CA TYR A 298 -5.95 3.08 4.04
C TYR A 298 -5.10 3.26 2.79
N GLY A 299 -4.52 2.16 2.31
CA GLY A 299 -3.80 2.10 1.05
C GLY A 299 -3.75 0.68 0.51
N PHE A 300 -3.32 0.56 -0.74
CA PHE A 300 -3.19 -0.73 -1.41
C PHE A 300 -1.74 -0.98 -1.85
N LEU A 301 -1.37 -2.25 -1.91
CA LEU A 301 -0.10 -2.70 -2.46
C LEU A 301 -0.37 -3.81 -3.47
N ILE A 302 0.07 -3.61 -4.70
CA ILE A 302 0.20 -4.67 -5.70
C ILE A 302 1.64 -5.18 -5.61
N VAL A 303 1.82 -6.41 -5.14
CA VAL A 303 3.12 -7.05 -5.00
C VAL A 303 3.13 -8.37 -5.77
N GLY A 304 3.91 -8.44 -6.85
CA GLY A 304 3.82 -9.55 -7.78
C GLY A 304 2.37 -9.72 -8.29
N PRO A 305 1.80 -10.94 -8.31
CA PRO A 305 0.41 -11.20 -8.70
C PRO A 305 -0.61 -10.88 -7.60
N ARG A 306 -0.21 -10.30 -6.46
CA ARG A 306 -1.08 -10.15 -5.28
C ARG A 306 -1.49 -8.70 -5.09
N VAL A 307 -2.77 -8.47 -4.81
CA VAL A 307 -3.29 -7.18 -4.32
C VAL A 307 -3.54 -7.30 -2.82
N GLU A 308 -3.03 -6.35 -2.06
CA GLU A 308 -3.11 -6.29 -0.60
C GLU A 308 -3.72 -4.95 -0.19
N ALA A 309 -4.60 -4.96 0.82
CA ALA A 309 -5.14 -3.75 1.43
C ALA A 309 -4.57 -3.57 2.84
N TYR A 310 -4.33 -2.31 3.20
CA TYR A 310 -3.73 -1.91 4.45
C TYR A 310 -4.51 -0.78 5.10
N LYS A 311 -4.64 -0.83 6.42
CA LYS A 311 -5.10 0.27 7.26
C LYS A 311 -3.91 1.06 7.77
N TYR A 312 -4.07 2.38 7.83
CA TYR A 312 -3.08 3.30 8.38
C TYR A 312 -3.64 4.05 9.59
N ASP A 313 -2.84 4.15 10.66
CA ASP A 313 -3.12 4.95 11.85
C ASP A 313 -1.83 5.59 12.37
N ALA A 314 -1.69 6.91 12.19
CA ALA A 314 -0.54 7.68 12.64
C ALA A 314 -0.36 7.66 14.16
N ASN A 315 -1.43 7.37 14.91
CA ASN A 315 -1.39 7.29 16.37
C ASN A 315 -0.96 5.91 16.86
N ASP A 316 -0.83 4.93 15.97
CA ASP A 316 -0.24 3.65 16.29
C ASP A 316 1.29 3.78 16.28
N GLY A 317 1.83 4.22 17.42
CA GLY A 317 3.26 4.49 17.59
C GLY A 317 4.19 3.28 17.43
N ARG A 318 3.65 2.08 17.17
CA ARG A 318 4.43 0.86 16.92
C ARG A 318 4.24 0.32 15.51
N MET A 319 3.02 0.30 15.00
CA MET A 319 2.67 -0.30 13.71
C MET A 319 1.67 0.58 12.96
N PRO A 320 2.11 1.73 12.42
CA PRO A 320 1.21 2.67 11.75
C PRO A 320 0.52 2.06 10.53
N ILE A 321 1.08 1.00 9.93
CA ILE A 321 0.45 0.21 8.88
C ILE A 321 0.09 -1.19 9.41
N ARG A 322 -1.15 -1.62 9.14
CA ARG A 322 -1.64 -2.98 9.46
C ARG A 322 -2.42 -3.55 8.29
N GLN A 323 -2.44 -4.87 8.16
CA GLN A 323 -3.28 -5.56 7.17
C GLN A 323 -4.76 -5.20 7.34
N TRP A 324 -5.49 -5.08 6.22
CA TRP A 324 -6.93 -4.85 6.22
C TRP A 324 -7.71 -6.09 6.65
N ALA A 325 -7.64 -6.42 7.94
CA ALA A 325 -8.52 -7.42 8.54
C ALA A 325 -9.63 -6.68 9.28
N LYS A 326 -10.88 -6.77 8.80
CA LYS A 326 -12.02 -6.48 9.69
C LYS A 326 -11.90 -7.46 10.85
N SER A 327 -11.66 -6.92 12.04
CA SER A 327 -11.61 -7.68 13.28
C SER A 327 -12.87 -8.53 13.37
N HIS A 328 -12.71 -9.85 13.46
CA HIS A 328 -13.67 -10.89 13.85
C HIS A 328 -14.08 -11.96 12.83
N GLU A 329 -13.96 -11.79 11.51
CA GLU A 329 -14.50 -12.78 10.54
C GLU A 329 -13.50 -13.38 9.55
N GLY A 330 -12.19 -13.25 9.79
CA GLY A 330 -11.20 -13.83 8.87
C GLY A 330 -11.25 -13.22 7.45
N GLY A 331 -11.69 -11.96 7.35
CA GLY A 331 -11.72 -11.22 6.09
C GLY A 331 -10.38 -11.30 5.35
N LYS A 332 -10.44 -11.61 4.05
CA LYS A 332 -9.27 -11.64 3.18
C LYS A 332 -8.76 -10.19 3.04
N TRP A 333 -7.58 -9.90 3.56
CA TRP A 333 -6.88 -8.61 3.37
C TRP A 333 -6.09 -8.55 2.07
N ALA A 334 -6.06 -9.66 1.32
CA ALA A 334 -5.35 -9.78 0.08
C ALA A 334 -5.99 -10.80 -0.87
N VAL A 335 -5.74 -10.61 -2.15
CA VAL A 335 -6.15 -11.48 -3.25
C VAL A 335 -4.93 -11.81 -4.09
N ASP A 336 -4.64 -13.10 -4.26
CA ASP A 336 -3.65 -13.56 -5.23
C ASP A 336 -4.34 -13.79 -6.57
N MET A 337 -4.00 -12.98 -7.58
CA MET A 337 -4.70 -12.96 -8.85
C MET A 337 -4.45 -14.19 -9.72
N ARG A 338 -3.48 -15.04 -9.36
CA ARG A 338 -3.28 -16.34 -10.03
C ARG A 338 -4.39 -17.34 -9.70
N TYR A 339 -5.00 -17.19 -8.53
CA TYR A 339 -5.98 -18.13 -7.99
C TYR A 339 -7.36 -17.50 -7.77
N GLY A 340 -7.41 -16.19 -7.52
CA GLY A 340 -8.64 -15.42 -7.35
C GLY A 340 -9.14 -14.85 -8.67
N GLY A 341 -10.46 -14.73 -8.80
CA GLY A 341 -11.08 -13.98 -9.89
C GLY A 341 -11.28 -12.51 -9.55
N VAL A 342 -11.63 -11.69 -10.55
CA VAL A 342 -11.92 -10.25 -10.38
C VAL A 342 -13.02 -9.97 -9.33
N GLY A 343 -13.95 -10.91 -9.10
CA GLY A 343 -14.96 -10.79 -8.04
C GLY A 343 -14.42 -10.98 -6.61
N GLU A 344 -13.27 -11.63 -6.42
CA GLU A 344 -12.58 -11.64 -5.12
C GLU A 344 -11.91 -10.29 -4.85
N LEU A 345 -11.25 -9.74 -5.87
CA LEU A 345 -10.66 -8.41 -5.81
C LEU A 345 -11.73 -7.34 -5.55
N ASP A 346 -12.89 -7.45 -6.20
CA ASP A 346 -14.01 -6.53 -5.98
C ASP A 346 -14.45 -6.50 -4.53
N ARG A 347 -14.63 -7.68 -3.92
CA ARG A 347 -14.98 -7.79 -2.50
C ARG A 347 -13.93 -7.14 -1.61
N LEU A 348 -12.65 -7.42 -1.84
CA LEU A 348 -11.55 -6.78 -1.11
C LEU A 348 -11.61 -5.26 -1.20
N VAL A 349 -11.76 -4.70 -2.41
CA VAL A 349 -11.74 -3.25 -2.61
C VAL A 349 -12.99 -2.61 -2.00
N LYS A 350 -14.18 -3.17 -2.24
CA LYS A 350 -15.45 -2.66 -1.69
C LYS A 350 -15.50 -2.71 -0.17
N ASP A 351 -14.78 -3.62 0.47
CA ASP A 351 -14.65 -3.65 1.93
C ASP A 351 -13.84 -2.46 2.50
N VAL A 352 -13.03 -1.81 1.66
CA VAL A 352 -12.14 -0.69 2.03
C VAL A 352 -12.74 0.66 1.63
N LEU A 353 -13.37 0.74 0.45
CA LEU A 353 -13.82 2.00 -0.17
C LEU A 353 -14.74 2.91 0.66
N PRO A 354 -15.68 2.41 1.49
CA PRO A 354 -16.54 3.27 2.30
C PRO A 354 -15.78 4.06 3.38
N GLU A 355 -14.52 3.70 3.65
CA GLU A 355 -13.81 4.19 4.82
C GLU A 355 -13.41 5.66 4.67
N THR A 356 -13.70 6.43 5.72
CA THR A 356 -13.33 7.84 5.78
C THR A 356 -11.85 7.98 6.07
N VAL A 357 -11.20 8.87 5.33
CA VAL A 357 -9.82 9.27 5.59
C VAL A 357 -9.85 10.43 6.58
N ARG A 358 -9.06 10.39 7.64
CA ARG A 358 -8.93 11.49 8.60
C ARG A 358 -7.56 12.11 8.45
N TYR A 359 -7.50 13.40 8.16
CA TYR A 359 -6.27 14.17 8.07
C TYR A 359 -5.82 14.65 9.47
N LYS A 360 -4.52 14.95 9.62
CA LYS A 360 -3.92 15.46 10.88
C LYS A 360 -4.50 16.81 11.29
N ASN A 361 -4.94 17.61 10.33
CA ASN A 361 -5.63 18.89 10.56
C ASN A 361 -7.11 18.73 10.94
N THR A 362 -7.57 17.51 11.27
CA THR A 362 -8.95 17.15 11.65
C THR A 362 -9.99 17.19 10.53
N VAL A 363 -9.60 17.50 9.30
CA VAL A 363 -10.48 17.38 8.13
C VAL A 363 -10.77 15.90 7.84
N PHE A 364 -11.96 15.62 7.31
CA PHE A 364 -12.37 14.28 6.91
C PHE A 364 -12.51 14.20 5.38
N GLY A 365 -11.79 13.24 4.81
CA GLY A 365 -11.92 12.77 3.45
C GLY A 365 -13.08 11.77 3.34
N GLU A 366 -14.16 12.13 2.66
CA GLU A 366 -15.27 11.21 2.39
C GLU A 366 -14.80 10.06 1.48
N GLY A 367 -15.15 8.83 1.86
CA GLY A 367 -14.94 7.65 1.03
C GLY A 367 -15.81 7.67 -0.24
N VAL A 368 -15.68 6.60 -1.03
CA VAL A 368 -16.47 6.42 -2.26
C VAL A 368 -17.91 6.03 -1.89
N LYS A 369 -18.88 6.59 -2.60
CA LYS A 369 -20.31 6.30 -2.41
C LYS A 369 -20.78 5.27 -3.45
N PHE A 370 -21.59 4.31 -3.02
CA PHE A 370 -22.13 3.22 -3.83
C PHE A 370 -23.51 3.54 -4.40
#